data_AF-A0A349B070-F1
#
_entry.id   AF-A0A349B070-F1
#
_cell.length_a   1.000
_cell.length_b   1.000
_cell.length_c   1.000
_cell.angle_alpha   90.00
_cell.angle_beta   90.00
_cell.angle_gamma   90.00
#
_symmetry.space_group_name_H-M   'P 1'
#
loop_
_entity.id
_entity.type
_entity.pdbx_description
1 polymer ?
#
loop_
_entity_poly.entity_id
_entity_poly.type
_entity_poly.pdbx_seq_one_letter_code
_entity_poly.pdbx_strand_id
1 'polypeptide(L)'
;AAGLAITHVGALLHASDELYADAGSTADGFLHRLYRDLLHRGPDADGLAHWTTQLDAGVDRATVAAAFYGSIESRRDRVTATYRAVLGRGPDPAGLAHWAEELRRVDDVALAAHLAASDEFFRSAQR
;
A
#
# COMPACT_ATOMS: atom_id res chain seq x y z
N ALA A 1 14.20 0.64 -18.19
CA ALA A 1 14.29 1.58 -17.07
C ALA A 1 13.05 2.48 -16.96
N ALA A 2 11.83 1.92 -16.92
CA ALA A 2 10.59 2.71 -16.92
C ALA A 2 9.48 2.18 -15.99
N GLY A 3 9.78 1.26 -15.06
CA GLY A 3 8.79 0.68 -14.13
C GLY A 3 8.97 1.06 -12.66
N LEU A 4 10.04 1.77 -12.29
CA LEU A 4 10.44 1.99 -10.89
C LEU A 4 9.88 3.27 -10.25
N ALA A 5 9.15 4.11 -11.00
CA ALA A 5 8.84 5.48 -10.55
C ALA A 5 7.46 5.63 -9.84
N ILE A 6 6.38 4.98 -10.29
CA ILE A 6 5.03 5.34 -9.83
C ILE A 6 4.69 4.76 -8.44
N THR A 7 5.22 3.58 -8.09
CA THR A 7 5.01 2.97 -6.76
C THR A 7 5.84 3.62 -5.66
N HIS A 8 7.01 4.19 -5.99
CA HIS A 8 7.82 4.96 -5.05
C HIS A 8 7.21 6.34 -4.77
N VAL A 9 6.49 6.94 -5.74
CA VAL A 9 5.83 8.25 -5.55
C VAL A 9 4.77 8.22 -4.46
N GLY A 10 3.98 7.14 -4.31
CA GLY A 10 3.00 7.03 -3.22
C GLY A 10 3.64 7.03 -1.83
N ALA A 11 4.71 6.24 -1.64
CA ALA A 11 5.47 6.24 -0.39
C ALA A 11 6.23 7.55 -0.14
N LEU A 12 6.78 8.17 -1.20
CA LEU A 12 7.47 9.48 -1.12
C LEU A 12 6.50 10.63 -0.85
N LEU A 13 5.26 10.56 -1.36
CA LEU A 13 4.21 11.54 -1.08
C LEU A 13 3.81 11.45 0.40
N HIS A 14 3.69 10.25 0.96
CA HIS A 14 3.43 10.06 2.38
C HIS A 14 4.61 10.45 3.28
N ALA A 15 5.85 10.34 2.78
CA ALA A 15 7.04 10.79 3.50
C ALA A 15 7.35 12.29 3.31
N SER A 16 6.60 13.00 2.46
CA SER A 16 6.86 14.40 2.11
C SER A 16 6.65 15.36 3.28
N ASP A 17 7.38 16.48 3.25
CA ASP A 17 7.36 17.48 4.33
C ASP A 17 5.98 18.12 4.53
N GLU A 18 5.17 18.26 3.48
CA GLU A 18 3.79 18.78 3.59
C GLU A 18 2.89 17.85 4.42
N LEU A 19 3.06 16.55 4.29
CA LEU A 19 2.22 15.56 4.97
C LEU A 19 2.67 15.37 6.43
N TYR A 20 3.97 15.54 6.70
CA TYR A 20 4.50 15.63 8.06
C TYR A 20 4.01 16.90 8.77
N ALA A 21 3.97 18.03 8.07
CA ALA A 21 3.42 19.28 8.59
C ALA A 21 1.92 19.16 8.93
N ASP A 22 1.12 18.58 8.03
CA ASP A 22 -0.32 18.31 8.23
C ASP A 22 -0.59 17.29 9.35
N ALA A 23 0.35 16.37 9.59
CA ALA A 23 0.31 15.41 10.70
C ALA A 23 0.77 16.00 12.05
N GLY A 24 0.87 17.32 12.17
CA GLY A 24 1.26 18.01 13.41
C GLY A 24 2.77 18.04 13.66
N SER A 25 3.59 17.65 12.67
CA SER A 25 5.05 17.60 12.75
C SER A 25 5.59 16.74 13.90
N THR A 26 4.90 15.65 14.23
CA THR A 26 5.32 14.69 15.26
C THR A 26 5.49 13.29 14.66
N ALA A 27 6.36 12.48 15.26
CA ALA A 27 6.50 11.07 14.91
C ALA A 27 5.17 10.32 15.07
N ASP A 28 4.47 10.58 16.17
CA ASP A 28 3.16 10.00 16.47
C ASP A 28 2.11 10.31 15.38
N GLY A 29 1.96 11.58 15.02
CA GLY A 29 1.02 11.98 13.97
C GLY A 29 1.37 11.39 12.60
N PHE A 30 2.66 11.35 12.26
CA PHE A 30 3.14 10.71 11.04
C PHE A 30 2.80 9.22 10.99
N LEU A 31 3.00 8.49 12.09
CA LEU A 31 2.67 7.06 12.16
C LEU A 31 1.17 6.81 12.08
N HIS A 32 0.37 7.55 12.84
CA HIS A 32 -1.10 7.49 12.76
C HIS A 32 -1.60 7.72 11.33
N ARG A 33 -0.96 8.65 10.62
CA ARG A 33 -1.25 8.94 9.22
C ARG A 33 -0.90 7.79 8.29
N LEU A 34 0.27 7.17 8.44
CA LEU A 34 0.67 6.00 7.65
C LEU A 34 -0.29 4.82 7.85
N TYR A 35 -0.65 4.50 9.10
CA TYR A 35 -1.61 3.44 9.41
C TYR A 35 -2.94 3.66 8.70
N ARG A 36 -3.47 4.88 8.75
CA ARG A 36 -4.77 5.20 8.13
C ARG A 36 -4.71 5.14 6.60
N ASP A 37 -3.68 5.75 6.01
CA ASP A 37 -3.63 5.92 4.56
C ASP A 37 -3.20 4.64 3.84
N LEU A 38 -2.26 3.86 4.42
CA LEU A 38 -1.69 2.67 3.77
C LEU A 38 -2.30 1.34 4.22
N LEU A 39 -2.87 1.29 5.43
CA LEU A 39 -3.43 0.08 6.03
C LEU A 39 -4.91 0.23 6.40
N HIS A 40 -5.51 1.41 6.15
CA HIS A 40 -6.94 1.69 6.40
C HIS A 40 -7.42 1.37 7.83
N ARG A 41 -6.53 1.50 8.82
CA ARG A 41 -6.84 1.30 10.24
C ARG A 41 -6.04 2.24 11.14
N GLY A 42 -6.34 2.22 12.43
CA GLY A 42 -5.48 2.84 13.44
C GLY A 42 -4.28 1.95 13.82
N PRO A 43 -3.20 2.54 14.34
CA PRO A 43 -2.13 1.76 14.97
C PRO A 43 -2.66 0.96 16.16
N ASP A 44 -2.15 -0.25 16.32
CA ASP A 44 -2.16 -0.97 17.59
C ASP A 44 -0.99 -0.48 18.47
N ALA A 45 -1.10 -0.71 19.78
CA ALA A 45 -0.13 -0.19 20.75
C ALA A 45 1.30 -0.69 20.49
N ASP A 46 1.45 -1.97 20.15
CA ASP A 46 2.76 -2.59 19.91
C ASP A 46 3.39 -2.08 18.62
N GLY A 47 2.60 -1.99 17.54
CA GLY A 47 3.03 -1.44 16.26
C GLY A 47 3.45 0.03 16.37
N LEU A 48 2.67 0.86 17.08
CA LEU A 48 3.04 2.26 17.31
C LEU A 48 4.36 2.36 18.09
N ALA A 49 4.49 1.61 19.18
CA ALA A 49 5.71 1.61 19.99
C ALA A 49 6.95 1.16 19.20
N HIS A 50 6.81 0.13 18.36
CA HIS A 50 7.87 -0.34 17.48
C HIS A 50 8.34 0.75 16.53
N TRP A 51 7.43 1.37 15.77
CA TRP A 51 7.80 2.36 14.77
C TRP A 51 8.31 3.67 15.38
N THR A 52 7.77 4.08 16.53
CA THR A 52 8.30 5.21 17.31
C THR A 52 9.76 4.96 17.70
N THR A 53 10.06 3.77 18.21
CA THR A 53 11.45 3.39 18.57
C THR A 53 12.39 3.47 17.36
N GLN A 54 11.92 3.06 16.17
CA GLN A 54 12.72 3.13 14.94
C GLN A 54 12.99 4.58 14.51
N LEU A 55 11.98 5.45 14.57
CA LEU A 55 12.14 6.87 14.26
C LEU A 55 13.07 7.56 15.26
N ASP A 56 12.94 7.26 16.55
CA ASP A 56 13.82 7.78 17.61
C ASP A 56 15.27 7.30 17.45
N ALA A 57 15.48 6.10 16.90
CA ALA A 57 16.79 5.56 16.53
C ALA A 57 17.37 6.18 15.24
N GLY A 58 16.66 7.10 14.60
CA GLY A 58 17.12 7.82 13.41
C GLY A 58 16.81 7.14 12.08
N VAL A 59 15.92 6.14 12.06
CA VAL A 59 15.42 5.57 10.79
C VAL A 59 14.63 6.65 10.05
N ASP A 60 14.95 6.85 8.77
CA ASP A 60 14.29 7.87 7.96
C ASP A 60 12.80 7.54 7.72
N ARG A 61 11.97 8.58 7.66
CA ARG A 61 10.52 8.48 7.44
C ARG A 61 10.18 7.78 6.12
N ALA A 62 10.95 7.98 5.06
CA ALA A 62 10.71 7.30 3.80
C ALA A 62 10.96 5.79 3.92
N THR A 63 11.96 5.39 4.72
CA THR A 63 12.22 3.97 5.01
C THR A 63 11.05 3.34 5.79
N VAL A 64 10.49 4.06 6.76
CA VAL A 64 9.29 3.61 7.50
C VAL A 64 8.09 3.50 6.56
N ALA A 65 7.80 4.53 5.76
CA ALA A 65 6.68 4.52 4.80
C ALA A 65 6.81 3.37 3.77
N ALA A 66 8.01 3.11 3.28
CA ALA A 66 8.28 1.99 2.38
C ALA A 66 8.01 0.63 3.05
N ALA A 67 8.32 0.49 4.34
CA ALA A 67 8.02 -0.74 5.08
C ALA A 67 6.51 -0.97 5.26
N PHE A 68 5.74 0.09 5.52
CA PHE A 68 4.27 0.01 5.55
C PHE A 68 3.69 -0.39 4.19
N TYR A 69 4.10 0.29 3.12
CA TYR A 69 3.62 0.02 1.76
C TYR A 69 3.99 -1.39 1.26
N GLY A 70 5.16 -1.90 1.65
CA GLY A 70 5.63 -3.25 1.33
C GLY A 70 5.03 -4.35 2.22
N SER A 71 4.34 -3.99 3.31
CA SER A 71 3.74 -4.94 4.23
C SER A 71 2.71 -5.84 3.53
N ILE A 72 2.51 -7.05 4.07
CA ILE A 72 1.49 -7.96 3.52
C ILE A 72 0.07 -7.39 3.65
N GLU A 73 -0.17 -6.58 4.68
CA GLU A 73 -1.43 -5.90 4.91
C GLU A 73 -1.71 -4.89 3.80
N SER A 74 -0.78 -3.95 3.55
CA SER A 74 -0.93 -2.98 2.46
C SER A 74 -1.05 -3.65 1.09
N ARG A 75 -0.27 -4.72 0.83
CA ARG A 75 -0.39 -5.50 -0.42
C ARG A 75 -1.78 -6.12 -0.59
N ARG A 76 -2.39 -6.67 0.47
CA ARG A 76 -3.74 -7.25 0.40
C ARG A 76 -4.81 -6.19 0.15
N ASP A 77 -4.69 -5.02 0.78
CA ASP A 77 -5.61 -3.92 0.57
C ASP A 77 -5.55 -3.39 -0.86
N ARG A 78 -4.33 -3.21 -1.38
CA ARG A 78 -4.09 -2.81 -2.77
C ARG A 78 -4.66 -3.81 -3.76
N VAL A 79 -4.42 -5.11 -3.59
CA VAL A 79 -5.04 -6.14 -4.44
C VAL A 79 -6.56 -6.02 -4.42
N THR A 80 -7.15 -5.88 -3.23
CA THR A 80 -8.61 -5.75 -3.09
C THR A 80 -9.14 -4.51 -3.80
N ALA A 81 -8.46 -3.37 -3.67
CA ALA A 81 -8.81 -2.13 -4.35
C ALA A 81 -8.71 -2.27 -5.87
N THR A 82 -7.63 -2.88 -6.39
CA THR A 82 -7.44 -3.08 -7.84
C THR A 82 -8.50 -4.02 -8.41
N TYR A 83 -8.85 -5.10 -7.72
CA TYR A 83 -9.94 -6.00 -8.12
C TYR A 83 -11.27 -5.27 -8.24
N ARG A 84 -11.62 -4.42 -7.26
CA ARG A 84 -12.85 -3.62 -7.31
C ARG A 84 -12.83 -2.60 -8.45
N ALA A 85 -11.69 -1.94 -8.67
CA ALA A 85 -11.55 -0.93 -9.70
C ALA A 85 -11.60 -1.51 -11.13
N VAL A 86 -11.01 -2.69 -11.34
CA VAL A 86 -10.89 -3.30 -12.68
C VAL A 86 -12.03 -4.26 -12.98
N LEU A 87 -12.48 -5.06 -12.01
CA LEU A 87 -13.45 -6.14 -12.20
C LEU A 87 -14.79 -5.91 -11.49
N GLY A 88 -14.94 -4.83 -10.73
CA GLY A 88 -16.18 -4.51 -10.00
C GLY A 88 -16.50 -5.45 -8.83
N ARG A 89 -15.57 -6.32 -8.44
CA ARG A 89 -15.74 -7.31 -7.34
C ARG A 89 -14.48 -7.38 -6.48
N GLY A 90 -14.59 -7.95 -5.29
CA GLY A 90 -13.40 -8.32 -4.49
C GLY A 90 -12.75 -9.62 -4.99
N PRO A 91 -11.46 -9.85 -4.70
CA PRO A 91 -10.79 -11.13 -4.99
C PRO A 91 -11.37 -12.26 -4.13
N ASP A 92 -11.31 -13.49 -4.63
CA ASP A 92 -11.49 -14.67 -3.78
C ASP A 92 -10.24 -14.89 -2.88
N PRO A 93 -10.32 -15.72 -1.83
CA PRO A 93 -9.21 -15.91 -0.91
C PRO A 93 -7.90 -16.39 -1.55
N ALA A 94 -7.97 -17.23 -2.59
CA ALA A 94 -6.78 -17.74 -3.27
C ALA A 94 -6.16 -16.66 -4.16
N GLY A 95 -6.99 -15.93 -4.91
CA GLY A 95 -6.55 -14.78 -5.70
C GLY A 95 -5.89 -13.69 -4.85
N LEU A 96 -6.49 -13.35 -3.70
CA LEU A 96 -5.92 -12.38 -2.77
C LEU A 96 -4.55 -12.82 -2.27
N ALA A 97 -4.41 -14.08 -1.84
CA ALA A 97 -3.15 -14.60 -1.33
C ALA A 97 -2.06 -14.62 -2.41
N HIS A 98 -2.41 -15.08 -3.62
CA HIS A 98 -1.48 -15.14 -4.75
C HIS A 98 -0.97 -13.76 -5.14
N TRP A 99 -1.87 -12.82 -5.43
CA TRP A 99 -1.48 -11.49 -5.92
C TRP A 99 -0.79 -10.66 -4.84
N ALA A 100 -1.16 -10.82 -3.56
CA ALA A 100 -0.46 -10.14 -2.48
C ALA A 100 1.00 -10.58 -2.41
N GLU A 101 1.32 -11.86 -2.69
CA GLU A 101 2.71 -12.32 -2.77
C GLU A 101 3.41 -11.83 -4.04
N GLU A 102 2.73 -11.85 -5.18
CA GLU A 102 3.28 -11.35 -6.44
C GLU A 102 3.61 -9.85 -6.39
N LEU A 103 2.87 -9.03 -5.63
CA LEU A 103 3.19 -7.61 -5.41
C LEU A 103 4.54 -7.36 -4.69
N ARG A 104 5.25 -8.41 -4.25
CA ARG A 104 6.66 -8.27 -3.83
C ARG A 104 7.61 -8.15 -5.01
N ARG A 105 7.20 -8.66 -6.17
CA ARG A 105 7.97 -8.78 -7.40
C ARG A 105 7.50 -7.81 -8.47
N VAL A 106 6.19 -7.56 -8.54
CA VAL A 106 5.55 -6.69 -9.52
C VAL A 106 4.89 -5.48 -8.86
N ASP A 107 4.56 -4.47 -9.67
CA ASP A 107 3.83 -3.28 -9.23
C ASP A 107 2.31 -3.41 -9.42
N ASP A 108 1.55 -2.44 -8.87
CA ASP A 108 0.09 -2.40 -8.98
C ASP A 108 -0.40 -2.25 -10.43
N VAL A 109 0.39 -1.61 -11.29
CA VAL A 109 0.04 -1.38 -12.70
C VAL A 109 0.10 -2.69 -13.46
N ALA A 110 1.13 -3.49 -13.21
CA ALA A 110 1.24 -4.84 -13.72
C ALA A 110 0.06 -5.71 -13.25
N LEU A 111 -0.31 -5.65 -11.96
CA LEU A 111 -1.50 -6.34 -11.47
C LEU A 111 -2.76 -5.90 -12.22
N ALA A 112 -3.01 -4.58 -12.30
CA ALA A 112 -4.18 -4.04 -12.99
C ALA A 112 -4.23 -4.47 -14.47
N ALA A 113 -3.09 -4.45 -15.16
CA ALA A 113 -2.97 -4.90 -16.54
C ALA A 113 -3.27 -6.40 -16.70
N HIS A 114 -2.76 -7.25 -15.79
CA HIS A 114 -3.08 -8.67 -15.81
C HIS A 114 -4.57 -8.94 -15.59
N LEU A 115 -5.20 -8.24 -14.64
CA LEU A 115 -6.63 -8.38 -14.39
C LEU A 115 -7.46 -7.91 -15.58
N ALA A 116 -7.13 -6.77 -16.17
CA ALA A 116 -7.84 -6.22 -17.33
C ALA A 116 -7.69 -7.08 -18.60
N ALA A 117 -6.54 -7.74 -18.75
CA ALA A 117 -6.30 -8.66 -19.88
C ALA A 117 -6.85 -10.07 -19.64
N SER A 118 -7.34 -10.39 -18.44
CA SER A 118 -7.84 -11.71 -18.11
C SER A 118 -9.19 -12.00 -18.78
N ASP A 119 -9.45 -13.26 -19.10
CA ASP A 119 -10.75 -13.75 -19.58
C ASP A 119 -11.91 -13.43 -18.61
N GLU A 120 -11.59 -13.07 -17.37
CA GLU A 120 -12.57 -12.62 -16.40
C GLU A 120 -13.09 -11.20 -16.68
N PHE A 121 -12.23 -10.27 -17.10
CA PHE A 121 -12.66 -8.91 -17.48
C PHE A 121 -13.62 -8.95 -18.67
N PHE A 122 -13.33 -9.79 -19.67
CA PHE A 122 -14.21 -9.99 -20.82
C PHE A 122 -15.57 -10.59 -20.43
N ARG A 123 -15.63 -11.42 -19.38
CA ARG A 123 -16.88 -11.99 -18.86
C ARG A 123 -17.68 -11.01 -17.99
N SER A 124 -17.04 -10.07 -17.30
CA SER A 124 -17.73 -8.99 -16.59
C SER A 124 -18.24 -7.89 -17.53
N ALA A 125 -17.53 -7.61 -18.62
CA ALA A 125 -17.91 -6.58 -19.59
C ALA A 125 -19.04 -6.98 -20.57
N GLN A 126 -19.46 -8.25 -20.55
CA GLN A 126 -20.55 -8.79 -21.40
C GLN A 126 -21.91 -8.89 -20.69
N ARG A 127 -22.04 -8.35 -19.47
CA ARG A 127 -23.32 -8.23 -18.75
C ARG A 127 -23.71 -6.77 -18.60
#